data_AF-A0A357SYB5-F1
#
_entry.id   AF-A0A357SYB5-F1
#
_cell.length_a   1.000
_cell.length_b   1.000
_cell.length_c   1.000
_cell.angle_alpha   90.00
_cell.angle_beta   90.00
_cell.angle_gamma   90.00
#
_symmetry.space_group_name_H-M   'P 1'
#
loop_
_entity.id
_entity.type
_entity.pdbx_description
1 polymer ?
#
loop_
_entity_poly.entity_id
_entity_poly.type
_entity_poly.pdbx_seq_one_letter_code
_entity_poly.pdbx_strand_id
1 'polypeptide(L)'
;LEELATLLGGQLAATRPLVEMGWVHYTRQIGLSGRTVKPKLIITCGVSGAVQFSAGMNASECIVAINQDRNAPILAQAHYGVVG
;
A
#
# COMPACT_ATOMS: atom_id res chain seq x y z
N LEU A 1 -3.62 11.54 -3.31
CA LEU A 1 -3.46 10.11 -3.68
C LEU A 1 -4.35 9.72 -4.86
N GLU A 2 -5.62 10.13 -4.88
CA GLU A 2 -6.53 9.85 -6.01
C GLU A 2 -6.00 10.40 -7.34
N GLU A 3 -5.51 11.64 -7.37
CA GLU A 3 -4.91 12.24 -8.57
C GLU A 3 -3.76 11.40 -9.14
N LEU A 4 -2.82 10.97 -8.28
CA LEU A 4 -1.70 10.11 -8.68
C LEU A 4 -2.19 8.77 -9.25
N ALA A 5 -3.19 8.15 -8.62
CA ALA A 5 -3.79 6.92 -9.13
C ALA A 5 -4.42 7.14 -10.52
N THR A 6 -5.15 8.24 -10.72
CA THR A 6 -5.74 8.60 -12.02
C THR A 6 -4.66 8.82 -13.08
N LEU A 7 -3.61 9.59 -12.78
CA LEU A 7 -2.52 9.87 -13.72
C LEU A 7 -1.77 8.60 -14.16
N LEU A 8 -1.67 7.60 -13.29
CA LEU A 8 -1.02 6.33 -13.57
C LEU A 8 -1.98 5.25 -14.10
N GLY A 9 -3.27 5.56 -14.28
CA GLY A 9 -4.30 4.58 -14.68
C GLY A 9 -4.50 3.46 -13.64
N GLY A 10 -4.17 3.72 -12.38
CA GLY A 10 -4.26 2.79 -11.26
C GLY A 10 -5.56 2.91 -10.46
N GLN A 11 -5.62 2.19 -9.34
CA GLN A 11 -6.72 2.24 -8.39
C GLN A 11 -6.22 2.61 -7.00
N LEU A 12 -6.95 3.48 -6.30
CA LEU A 12 -6.68 3.76 -4.89
C LEU A 12 -7.18 2.61 -4.02
N ALA A 13 -6.27 2.11 -3.18
CA ALA A 13 -6.51 1.11 -2.15
C ALA A 13 -6.05 1.62 -0.78
N ALA A 14 -6.41 0.90 0.29
CA ALA A 14 -6.11 1.31 1.66
C ALA A 14 -5.77 0.14 2.57
N THR A 15 -5.21 0.46 3.73
CA THR A 15 -4.98 -0.47 4.84
C THR A 15 -6.22 -0.56 5.72
N ARG A 16 -6.29 -1.62 6.54
CA ARG A 16 -7.38 -1.86 7.48
C ARG A 16 -7.68 -0.68 8.42
N PRO A 17 -6.70 0.02 9.03
CA PRO A 17 -7.02 1.17 9.90
C PRO A 17 -7.84 2.26 9.20
N LEU A 18 -7.58 2.55 7.91
CA LEU A 18 -8.33 3.57 7.17
C LEU A 18 -9.77 3.12 6.86
N VAL A 19 -9.98 1.82 6.66
CA VAL A 19 -11.32 1.24 6.51
C VAL A 19 -12.08 1.30 7.83
N GLU A 20 -11.43 0.96 8.94
CA GLU A 20 -12.04 1.02 10.29
C GLU A 20 -12.37 2.45 10.71
N MET A 21 -11.60 3.44 10.25
CA MET A 21 -11.91 4.87 10.41
C MET A 21 -13.01 5.37 9.45
N GLY A 22 -13.50 4.53 8.52
CA GLY A 22 -14.53 4.89 7.57
C GLY A 22 -14.06 5.78 6.41
N TRP A 23 -12.74 5.94 6.21
CA TRP A 23 -12.20 6.82 5.16
C TRP A 23 -12.35 6.22 3.77
N VAL A 24 -12.38 4.89 3.69
CA VAL A 24 -12.58 4.15 2.45
C VAL A 24 -13.47 2.93 2.67
N HIS A 25 -14.23 2.56 1.64
CA HIS A 25 -15.04 1.35 1.68
C HIS A 25 -14.17 0.08 1.76
N TYR A 26 -14.61 -0.93 2.50
CA TYR A 26 -13.85 -2.17 2.75
C TYR A 26 -13.41 -2.90 1.47
N THR A 27 -14.12 -2.69 0.36
CA THR A 27 -13.74 -3.26 -0.95
C THR A 27 -12.39 -2.77 -1.45
N ARG A 28 -11.87 -1.66 -0.93
CA ARG A 28 -10.54 -1.11 -1.27
C ARG A 28 -9.44 -1.59 -0.31
N GLN A 29 -9.76 -2.43 0.67
CA GLN A 29 -8.77 -2.93 1.63
C GLN A 29 -7.81 -3.91 0.97
N ILE A 30 -6.50 -3.69 1.14
CA ILE A 30 -5.46 -4.68 0.82
C ILE A 30 -4.98 -5.37 2.11
N GLY A 31 -4.75 -6.68 2.03
CA GLY A 31 -4.16 -7.47 3.10
C GLY A 31 -4.85 -8.82 3.30
N LEU A 32 -4.40 -9.58 4.31
CA LEU A 32 -4.84 -10.94 4.63
C LEU A 32 -6.37 -11.06 4.83
N SER A 33 -7.01 -10.03 5.40
CA SER A 33 -8.47 -9.96 5.58
C SER A 33 -9.18 -9.10 4.54
N GLY A 34 -8.46 -8.65 3.51
CA GLY A 34 -8.96 -7.84 2.41
C GLY A 34 -8.71 -8.51 1.06
N ARG A 35 -8.35 -7.71 0.06
CA ARG A 35 -7.96 -8.20 -1.25
C ARG A 35 -6.46 -8.46 -1.31
N THR A 36 -6.09 -9.55 -1.98
CA THR A 36 -4.74 -9.76 -2.51
C THR A 36 -4.65 -9.18 -3.90
N VAL A 37 -3.61 -8.40 -4.17
CA VAL A 37 -3.36 -7.74 -5.45
C VAL A 37 -1.99 -8.12 -6.00
N LYS A 38 -1.85 -8.06 -7.33
CA LYS A 38 -0.59 -8.33 -8.06
C LYS A 38 -0.35 -7.30 -9.18
N PRO A 39 -0.28 -6.00 -8.87
CA PRO A 39 -0.05 -4.98 -9.89
C PRO A 39 1.40 -5.00 -10.39
N LYS A 40 1.61 -4.43 -11.57
CA LYS A 40 2.96 -4.10 -12.07
C LYS A 40 3.67 -3.06 -11.21
N LEU A 41 2.91 -2.15 -10.62
CA LEU A 41 3.41 -1.10 -9.73
C LEU A 41 2.45 -0.91 -8.58
N ILE A 42 2.95 -1.01 -7.35
CA ILE A 42 2.25 -0.54 -6.14
C ILE A 42 3.07 0.56 -5.48
N ILE A 43 2.40 1.66 -5.14
CA ILE A 43 2.99 2.79 -4.41
C ILE A 43 2.30 2.85 -3.06
N THR A 44 3.06 2.72 -1.98
CA THR A 44 2.58 2.81 -0.62
C THR A 44 2.98 4.16 -0.02
N CYS A 45 2.01 4.89 0.53
CA CYS A 45 2.25 6.20 1.16
C CYS A 45 1.78 6.15 2.61
N GLY A 46 2.70 6.27 3.57
CA GLY A 46 2.40 6.23 5.00
C GLY A 46 1.96 4.85 5.53
N VAL A 47 2.29 3.77 4.81
CA VAL A 47 1.98 2.39 5.24
C VAL A 47 3.16 1.83 6.02
N SER A 48 2.93 1.28 7.21
CA SER A 48 4.01 0.70 8.03
C SER A 48 4.57 -0.60 7.44
N GLY A 49 3.78 -1.39 6.72
CA GLY A 49 4.19 -2.69 6.17
C GLY A 49 4.00 -3.86 7.15
N ALA A 50 2.93 -3.80 7.97
CA ALA A 50 2.54 -4.93 8.82
C ALA A 50 2.34 -6.20 7.98
N VAL A 51 2.70 -7.37 8.54
CA VAL A 51 2.66 -8.68 7.86
C VAL A 51 1.31 -8.94 7.18
N GLN A 52 0.20 -8.57 7.80
CA GLN A 52 -1.14 -8.74 7.26
C GLN A 52 -1.35 -7.92 5.98
N PHE A 53 -0.83 -6.70 5.91
CA PHE A 53 -0.89 -5.87 4.69
C PHE A 53 0.03 -6.43 3.61
N SER A 54 1.29 -6.71 3.96
CA SER A 54 2.30 -7.21 3.03
C SER A 54 1.90 -8.52 2.37
N ALA A 55 1.25 -9.43 3.10
CA ALA A 55 0.71 -10.68 2.54
C ALA A 55 -0.29 -10.46 1.38
N GLY A 56 -0.94 -9.28 1.32
CA GLY A 56 -1.88 -8.92 0.26
C GLY A 56 -1.24 -8.22 -0.95
N MET A 57 0.04 -7.83 -0.90
CA MET A 57 0.68 -7.05 -1.97
C MET A 57 2.09 -7.50 -2.38
N ASN A 58 2.70 -8.45 -1.66
CA ASN A 58 4.08 -8.89 -1.89
C ASN A 58 4.35 -9.47 -3.29
N ALA A 59 3.31 -9.87 -4.02
CA ALA A 59 3.40 -10.36 -5.39
C ALA A 59 3.32 -9.24 -6.46
N SER A 60 3.47 -7.98 -6.06
CA SER A 60 3.60 -6.84 -6.99
C SER A 60 4.97 -6.85 -7.66
N GLU A 61 5.04 -6.56 -8.96
CA GLU A 61 6.31 -6.57 -9.70
C GLU A 61 7.26 -5.45 -9.25
N CYS A 62 6.71 -4.28 -8.93
CA CYS A 62 7.45 -3.14 -8.40
C CYS A 62 6.72 -2.55 -7.20
N ILE A 63 7.47 -2.28 -6.13
CA ILE A 63 6.98 -1.77 -4.85
C ILE A 63 7.75 -0.50 -4.56
N VAL A 64 7.05 0.63 -4.53
CA VAL A 64 7.57 1.92 -4.10
C VAL A 64 6.97 2.23 -2.73
N ALA A 65 7.81 2.61 -1.76
CA ALA A 65 7.37 2.97 -0.42
C ALA A 65 7.80 4.38 -0.06
N ILE A 66 6.83 5.19 0.38
CA ILE A 66 7.03 6.55 0.87
C ILE A 66 6.57 6.57 2.32
N ASN A 67 7.51 6.77 3.25
CA ASN A 67 7.20 6.78 4.68
C ASN A 67 8.13 7.72 5.45
N GLN A 68 7.59 8.45 6.42
CA GLN A 68 8.37 9.33 7.30
C GLN A 68 9.24 8.53 8.28
N ASP A 69 8.79 7.34 8.69
CA ASP A 69 9.54 6.45 9.55
C ASP A 69 10.56 5.65 8.74
N ARG A 70 11.85 5.96 8.94
CA ARG A 70 12.98 5.25 8.33
C ARG A 70 13.02 3.76 8.69
N ASN A 71 12.40 3.37 9.78
CA ASN A 71 12.37 2.01 10.29
C ASN A 71 11.09 1.27 9.91
N ALA A 72 10.19 1.88 9.12
CA ALA A 72 8.96 1.25 8.71
C ALA A 72 9.24 -0.08 7.95
N PRO A 73 8.69 -1.23 8.38
CA PRO A 73 8.89 -2.53 7.74
C PRO A 73 8.63 -2.56 6.23
N ILE A 74 7.74 -1.69 5.71
CA ILE A 74 7.47 -1.59 4.27
C ILE A 74 8.71 -1.24 3.46
N LEU A 75 9.63 -0.44 4.02
CA LEU A 75 10.83 0.01 3.33
C LEU A 75 11.78 -1.16 3.04
N ALA A 76 11.78 -2.18 3.91
CA ALA A 76 12.56 -3.41 3.70
C ALA A 76 11.98 -4.32 2.60
N GLN A 77 10.70 -4.16 2.25
CA GLN A 77 10.03 -4.91 1.19
C GLN A 77 9.98 -4.13 -0.13
N ALA A 78 10.33 -2.85 -0.12
CA ALA A 78 10.23 -1.99 -1.27
C ALA A 78 11.43 -2.16 -2.21
N HIS A 79 11.15 -2.08 -3.51
CA HIS A 79 12.19 -1.95 -4.53
C HIS A 79 12.78 -0.53 -4.52
N TYR A 80 11.95 0.47 -4.19
CA TYR A 80 12.35 1.86 -4.02
C TYR A 80 11.74 2.44 -2.76
N GLY A 81 12.57 2.99 -1.88
CA GLY A 81 12.14 3.64 -0.63
C GLY A 81 12.45 5.13 -0.65
N VAL A 82 11.48 5.95 -0.26
CA VAL A 82 11.63 7.39 -0.03
C VAL A 82 11.24 7.68 1.42
N VAL A 83 12.13 8.37 2.12
CA VAL A 83 11.87 8.81 3.49
C VAL A 83 11.50 10.30 3.47
N GLY A 84 10.25 10.61 3.82
CA GLY A 84 9.69 11.96 3.81
C GLY A 84 8.19 11.97 4.12
#